data_AF-A0A434WLX6-F1
#
_entry.id   AF-A0A434WLX6-F1
#
_cell.length_a   1.000
_cell.length_b   1.000
_cell.length_c   1.000
_cell.angle_alpha   90.00
_cell.angle_beta   90.00
_cell.angle_gamma   90.00
#
_symmetry.space_group_name_H-M   'P 1'
#
loop_
_entity.id
_entity.type
_entity.pdbx_description
1 polymer ?
#
loop_
_entity_poly.entity_id
_entity_poly.type
_entity_poly.pdbx_seq_one_letter_code
_entity_poly.pdbx_strand_id
1 'polypeptide(L)'
;MSRVFATIARRFIPFEPMADVMRPGEKFPGFVRRASGMHQVYVSVIAILVALANFIPIDLQRRIVDVAIADKNVRALLALGSLYLAAILLHAGLKYALIVYQGWVGESVVKTARDQLAVVATQRSAREHARSGQTAGIIGNEIDYVGAFVGTSISECVVNITIMISVISYMIYMQPVIALVSGVSLLPQILLALYMQKDLNTLVERQVALVRKLGNQAVNSFASHSTKRRAAFRTIRTIFSNRIEFYLLRFGLKTSMNVANAMGSLMVLIVGGYLVIRGQTTIGTIVAFISGFQRLSEPTGELLDFYRDYSQAKVQFRMIIQWVDGDHPAQTGSPISAGVSGLT
;
A
#
# COMPACT_ATOMS: atom_id res chain seq x y z
N MET A 1 -3.61 -12.82 26.76
CA MET A 1 -2.92 -12.56 25.47
C MET A 1 -1.99 -11.35 25.50
N SER A 2 -2.35 -10.18 26.08
CA SER A 2 -1.52 -8.96 26.00
C SER A 2 -0.09 -9.07 26.57
N ARG A 3 0.11 -9.82 27.67
CA ARG A 3 1.44 -10.01 28.27
C ARG A 3 2.41 -10.84 27.40
N VAL A 4 1.90 -11.78 26.61
CA VAL A 4 2.72 -12.63 25.73
C VAL A 4 3.22 -11.81 24.54
N PHE A 5 2.31 -11.07 23.89
CA PHE A 5 2.68 -10.14 22.81
C PHE A 5 3.65 -9.06 23.29
N ALA A 6 3.44 -8.50 24.49
CA ALA A 6 4.36 -7.52 25.08
C ALA A 6 5.74 -8.09 25.45
N THR A 7 5.85 -9.41 25.67
CA THR A 7 7.14 -10.07 25.94
C THR A 7 7.88 -10.37 24.64
N ILE A 8 7.16 -10.78 23.60
CA ILE A 8 7.71 -10.98 22.25
C ILE A 8 8.16 -9.64 21.65
N ALA A 9 7.38 -8.57 21.83
CA ALA A 9 7.70 -7.23 21.35
C ALA A 9 9.03 -6.69 21.91
N ARG A 10 9.34 -6.97 23.18
CA ARG A 10 10.59 -6.55 23.84
C ARG A 10 11.85 -7.22 23.30
N ARG A 11 11.70 -8.30 22.51
CA ARG A 11 12.82 -9.04 21.93
C ARG A 11 13.29 -8.45 20.60
N PHE A 12 12.50 -7.54 20.01
CA PHE A 12 12.86 -6.83 18.80
C PHE A 12 13.73 -5.61 19.14
N ILE A 13 15.04 -5.74 18.93
CA ILE A 13 15.98 -4.62 19.04
C ILE A 13 15.87 -3.83 17.74
N PRO A 14 15.60 -2.52 17.75
CA PRO A 14 15.58 -1.71 16.53
C PRO A 14 16.97 -1.73 15.88
N PHE A 15 17.05 -1.94 14.57
CA PHE A 15 18.34 -1.78 13.90
C PHE A 15 18.67 -0.28 13.79
N GLU A 16 19.94 0.07 13.89
CA GLU A 16 20.39 1.44 13.68
C GLU A 16 20.66 1.64 12.18
N PRO A 17 19.80 2.35 11.44
CA PRO A 17 20.12 2.74 10.08
C PRO A 17 21.35 3.67 10.09
N MET A 18 22.21 3.55 9.08
CA MET A 18 23.45 4.34 8.97
C MET A 18 23.20 5.84 9.23
N ALA A 19 24.11 6.44 10.00
CA ALA A 19 24.04 7.83 10.48
C ALA A 19 23.58 8.84 9.39
N ASP A 20 22.65 9.70 9.81
CA ASP A 20 21.81 10.59 9.02
C ASP A 20 20.73 9.92 8.17
N VAL A 21 19.60 9.66 8.83
CA VAL A 21 18.35 9.22 8.19
C VAL A 21 17.88 10.33 7.25
N MET A 22 17.83 11.60 7.70
CA MET A 22 17.40 12.72 6.87
C MET A 22 18.58 13.57 6.41
N ARG A 23 18.91 13.47 5.11
CA ARG A 23 19.94 14.30 4.47
C ARG A 23 19.30 15.41 3.63
N PRO A 24 19.73 16.68 3.78
CA PRO A 24 19.29 17.77 2.92
C PRO A 24 19.55 17.45 1.44
N GLY A 25 18.55 17.64 0.56
CA GLY A 25 18.68 17.43 -0.89
C GLY A 25 18.53 16.00 -1.41
N GLU A 26 18.24 15.01 -0.55
CA GLU A 26 18.06 13.63 -1.00
C GLU A 26 16.68 13.35 -1.66
N LYS A 27 16.69 12.57 -2.75
CA LYS A 27 15.46 12.07 -3.38
C LYS A 27 14.87 10.90 -2.58
N PHE A 28 13.54 10.92 -2.40
CA PHE A 28 12.78 9.89 -1.67
C PHE A 28 13.14 8.41 -1.98
N PRO A 29 13.37 7.99 -3.25
CA PRO A 29 13.78 6.61 -3.53
C PRO A 29 15.17 6.25 -2.98
N GLY A 30 16.10 7.20 -2.93
CA GLY A 30 17.43 7.04 -2.33
C GLY A 30 17.34 6.87 -0.82
N PHE A 31 16.46 7.65 -0.20
CA PHE A 31 16.16 7.57 1.22
C PHE A 31 15.60 6.20 1.60
N VAL A 32 14.57 5.70 0.90
CA VAL A 32 13.97 4.37 1.17
C VAL A 32 15.03 3.25 1.09
N ARG A 33 15.90 3.30 0.07
CA ARG A 33 16.96 2.30 -0.11
C ARG A 33 18.02 2.35 1.00
N ARG A 34 18.43 3.55 1.45
CA ARG A 34 19.41 3.69 2.54
C ARG A 34 18.80 3.35 3.90
N ALA A 35 17.60 3.87 4.16
CA ALA A 35 16.90 3.71 5.42
C ALA A 35 16.55 2.25 5.70
N SER A 36 16.19 1.47 4.67
CA SER A 36 15.83 0.05 4.81
C SER A 36 17.03 -0.92 4.69
N GLY A 37 18.16 -0.48 4.11
CA GLY A 37 19.41 -1.26 4.06
C GLY A 37 19.28 -2.68 3.47
N MET A 38 20.03 -3.64 4.02
CA MET A 38 19.97 -5.07 3.65
C MET A 38 18.63 -5.72 4.07
N HIS A 39 17.89 -5.14 5.00
CA HIS A 39 16.60 -5.69 5.45
C HIS A 39 15.58 -5.69 4.33
N GLN A 40 15.58 -4.71 3.43
CA GLN A 40 14.70 -4.72 2.26
C GLN A 40 14.90 -5.97 1.37
N VAL A 41 16.14 -6.47 1.25
CA VAL A 41 16.44 -7.69 0.49
C VAL A 41 15.80 -8.91 1.17
N TYR A 42 15.96 -9.05 2.48
CA TYR A 42 15.33 -10.13 3.24
C TYR A 42 13.80 -10.07 3.16
N VAL A 43 13.20 -8.88 3.30
CA VAL A 43 11.74 -8.71 3.15
C VAL A 43 11.31 -9.12 1.74
N SER A 44 12.09 -8.77 0.71
CA SER A 44 11.80 -9.13 -0.69
C SER A 44 11.92 -10.63 -0.95
N VAL A 45 12.89 -11.31 -0.32
CA VAL A 45 13.03 -12.78 -0.41
C VAL A 45 11.86 -13.47 0.28
N ILE A 46 11.47 -13.05 1.49
CA ILE A 46 10.31 -13.60 2.20
C ILE A 46 9.03 -13.32 1.39
N ALA A 47 8.91 -12.13 0.80
CA ALA A 47 7.82 -11.76 -0.11
C ALA A 47 7.69 -12.72 -1.30
N ILE A 48 8.81 -13.06 -1.95
CA ILE A 48 8.84 -14.05 -3.03
C ILE A 48 8.40 -15.43 -2.52
N LEU A 49 8.89 -15.85 -1.36
CA LEU A 49 8.49 -17.13 -0.76
C LEU A 49 6.99 -17.18 -0.44
N VAL A 50 6.42 -16.10 0.09
CA VAL A 50 4.96 -15.97 0.33
C VAL A 50 4.21 -16.07 -0.99
N ALA A 51 4.65 -15.34 -2.02
CA ALA A 51 4.03 -15.36 -3.34
C ALA A 51 4.07 -16.76 -3.98
N LEU A 52 5.19 -17.48 -3.85
CA LEU A 52 5.31 -18.85 -4.32
C LEU A 52 4.48 -19.83 -3.49
N ALA A 53 4.38 -19.65 -2.17
CA ALA A 53 3.51 -20.47 -1.33
C ALA A 53 2.02 -20.30 -1.69
N ASN A 54 1.65 -19.15 -2.25
CA ASN A 54 0.30 -18.88 -2.75
C ASN A 54 -0.09 -19.83 -3.91
N PHE A 55 0.88 -20.43 -4.60
CA PHE A 55 0.63 -21.40 -5.66
C PHE A 55 0.09 -22.74 -5.14
N ILE A 56 0.59 -23.20 -3.99
CA ILE A 56 0.37 -24.55 -3.47
C ILE A 56 -1.12 -24.90 -3.31
N PRO A 57 -1.98 -24.03 -2.73
CA PRO A 57 -3.40 -24.32 -2.63
C PRO A 57 -4.08 -24.47 -4.00
N ILE A 58 -3.66 -23.73 -5.03
CA ILE A 58 -4.29 -23.79 -6.36
C ILE A 58 -4.08 -25.18 -6.99
N ASP A 59 -2.85 -25.70 -6.96
CA ASP A 59 -2.56 -27.04 -7.50
C ASP A 59 -3.20 -28.14 -6.65
N LEU A 60 -3.19 -28.01 -5.32
CA LEU A 60 -3.87 -28.96 -4.44
C LEU A 60 -5.38 -29.01 -4.68
N GLN A 61 -6.03 -27.85 -4.88
CA GLN A 61 -7.45 -27.78 -5.20
C GLN A 61 -7.77 -28.53 -6.49
N ARG A 62 -6.93 -28.39 -7.53
CA ARG A 62 -7.07 -29.21 -8.73
C ARG A 62 -6.93 -30.69 -8.42
N ARG A 63 -5.86 -31.11 -7.73
CA ARG A 63 -5.60 -32.53 -7.45
C ARG A 63 -6.72 -33.17 -6.64
N ILE A 64 -7.32 -32.43 -5.71
CA ILE A 64 -8.50 -32.87 -4.96
C ILE A 64 -9.63 -33.18 -5.93
N VAL A 65 -9.89 -32.32 -6.92
CA VAL A 65 -10.95 -32.54 -7.91
C VAL A 65 -10.60 -33.69 -8.86
N ASP A 66 -9.40 -33.69 -9.42
CA ASP A 66 -8.98 -34.61 -10.48
C ASP A 66 -8.68 -36.03 -10.00
N VAL A 67 -8.22 -36.19 -8.76
CA VAL A 67 -7.84 -37.50 -8.20
C VAL A 67 -8.87 -37.94 -7.16
N ALA A 68 -9.04 -37.16 -6.09
CA ALA A 68 -9.84 -37.62 -4.96
C ALA A 68 -11.34 -37.69 -5.27
N ILE A 69 -11.89 -36.65 -5.90
CA ILE A 69 -13.32 -36.59 -6.26
C ILE A 69 -13.62 -37.47 -7.47
N ALA A 70 -12.80 -37.40 -8.52
CA ALA A 70 -13.00 -38.21 -9.73
C ALA A 70 -12.94 -39.71 -9.44
N ASP A 71 -11.94 -40.17 -8.67
CA ASP A 71 -11.78 -41.60 -8.31
C ASP A 71 -12.66 -42.04 -7.13
N LYS A 72 -13.48 -41.13 -6.57
CA LYS A 72 -14.32 -41.34 -5.38
C LYS A 72 -13.51 -41.90 -4.19
N ASN A 73 -12.25 -41.51 -4.07
CA ASN A 73 -11.32 -42.03 -3.07
C ASN A 73 -11.27 -41.14 -1.82
N VAL A 74 -11.99 -41.56 -0.77
CA VAL A 74 -12.08 -40.83 0.50
C VAL A 74 -10.72 -40.69 1.20
N ARG A 75 -9.84 -41.69 1.09
CA ARG A 75 -8.52 -41.64 1.73
C ARG A 75 -7.62 -40.60 1.05
N ALA A 76 -7.63 -40.55 -0.28
CA ALA A 76 -6.94 -39.52 -1.04
C ALA A 76 -7.53 -38.12 -0.75
N LEU A 77 -8.85 -38.03 -0.58
CA LEU A 77 -9.54 -36.79 -0.22
C LEU A 77 -9.06 -36.25 1.13
N LEU A 78 -9.00 -37.10 2.16
CA LEU A 78 -8.53 -36.71 3.50
C LEU A 78 -7.03 -36.36 3.50
N ALA A 79 -6.20 -37.10 2.75
CA ALA A 79 -4.77 -36.81 2.63
C ALA A 79 -4.51 -35.47 1.91
N LEU A 80 -5.14 -35.24 0.75
CA LEU A 80 -4.99 -33.99 0.03
C LEU A 80 -5.66 -32.81 0.74
N GLY A 81 -6.79 -33.04 1.42
CA GLY A 81 -7.48 -32.03 2.21
C GLY A 81 -6.67 -31.60 3.44
N SER A 82 -6.03 -32.53 4.14
CA SER A 82 -5.12 -32.19 5.26
C SER A 82 -3.87 -31.46 4.77
N LEU A 83 -3.31 -31.86 3.61
CA LEU A 83 -2.20 -31.14 2.98
C LEU A 83 -2.61 -29.73 2.53
N TYR A 84 -3.82 -29.56 2.00
CA TYR A 84 -4.39 -28.26 1.63
C TYR A 84 -4.54 -27.35 2.85
N LEU A 85 -5.05 -27.88 3.97
CA LEU A 85 -5.14 -27.14 5.22
C LEU A 85 -3.74 -26.72 5.71
N ALA A 86 -2.76 -27.64 5.71
CA ALA A 86 -1.39 -27.35 6.08
C ALA A 86 -0.78 -26.25 5.19
N ALA A 87 -1.03 -26.29 3.88
CA ALA A 87 -0.56 -25.27 2.93
C ALA A 87 -1.17 -23.89 3.21
N ILE A 88 -2.48 -23.82 3.52
CA ILE A 88 -3.12 -22.55 3.90
C ILE A 88 -2.53 -22.00 5.19
N LEU A 89 -2.35 -22.84 6.21
CA LEU A 89 -1.77 -22.43 7.49
C LEU A 89 -0.32 -21.95 7.33
N LEU A 90 0.48 -22.65 6.53
CA LEU A 90 1.85 -22.25 6.19
C LEU A 90 1.87 -20.91 5.46
N HIS A 91 1.03 -20.74 4.43
CA HIS A 91 0.95 -19.50 3.68
C HIS A 91 0.50 -18.33 4.57
N ALA A 92 -0.51 -18.53 5.43
CA ALA A 92 -0.96 -17.54 6.40
C ALA A 92 0.15 -17.17 7.40
N GLY A 93 0.89 -18.18 7.89
CA GLY A 93 2.03 -17.98 8.79
C GLY A 93 3.18 -17.19 8.15
N LEU A 94 3.54 -17.51 6.91
CA LEU A 94 4.56 -16.78 6.15
C LEU A 94 4.13 -15.34 5.88
N LYS A 95 2.86 -15.13 5.46
CA LYS A 95 2.30 -13.78 5.25
C LYS A 95 2.30 -12.97 6.54
N TYR A 96 1.94 -13.59 7.67
CA TYR A 96 2.00 -12.94 8.97
C TYR A 96 3.43 -12.56 9.36
N ALA A 97 4.39 -13.48 9.21
CA ALA A 97 5.80 -13.21 9.49
C ALA A 97 6.35 -12.07 8.62
N LEU A 98 5.98 -12.03 7.34
CA LEU A 98 6.32 -10.93 6.43
C LEU A 98 5.79 -9.60 6.93
N ILE A 99 4.50 -9.51 7.25
CA ILE A 99 3.86 -8.27 7.71
C ILE A 99 4.47 -7.78 9.04
N VAL A 100 4.74 -8.69 9.98
CA VAL A 100 5.40 -8.35 11.24
C VAL A 100 6.81 -7.83 11.00
N TYR A 101 7.56 -8.45 10.09
CA TYR A 101 8.92 -8.03 9.76
C TYR A 101 8.94 -6.67 9.04
N GLN A 102 8.01 -6.44 8.10
CA GLN A 102 7.78 -5.13 7.48
C GLN A 102 7.48 -4.05 8.51
N GLY A 103 6.60 -4.35 9.49
CA GLY A 103 6.28 -3.45 10.59
C GLY A 103 7.50 -3.12 11.46
N TRP A 104 8.32 -4.12 11.80
CA TRP A 104 9.54 -3.90 12.57
C TRP A 104 10.58 -3.05 11.82
N VAL A 105 10.75 -3.26 10.50
CA VAL A 105 11.63 -2.42 9.66
C VAL A 105 11.11 -0.97 9.65
N GLY A 106 9.80 -0.78 9.42
CA GLY A 106 9.19 0.54 9.42
C GLY A 106 9.37 1.28 10.75
N GLU A 107 9.09 0.61 11.87
CA GLU A 107 9.22 1.20 13.22
C GLU A 107 10.67 1.53 13.59
N SER A 108 11.64 0.71 13.14
CA SER A 108 13.07 1.01 13.36
C SER A 108 13.48 2.32 12.69
N VAL A 109 12.95 2.59 11.49
CA VAL A 109 13.15 3.86 10.77
C VAL A 109 12.43 5.01 11.49
N VAL A 110 11.18 4.81 11.93
CA VAL A 110 10.42 5.81 12.71
C VAL A 110 11.16 6.21 13.98
N LYS A 111 11.63 5.23 14.77
CA LYS A 111 12.38 5.48 16.00
C LYS A 111 13.60 6.35 15.70
N THR A 112 14.41 5.97 14.70
CA THR A 112 15.64 6.69 14.41
C THR A 112 15.35 8.12 13.92
N ALA A 113 14.31 8.30 13.11
CA ALA A 113 13.86 9.63 12.70
C ALA A 113 13.39 10.49 13.89
N ARG A 114 12.68 9.91 14.86
CA ARG A 114 12.27 10.58 16.10
C ARG A 114 13.45 10.94 17.00
N ASP A 115 14.44 10.06 17.14
CA ASP A 115 15.66 10.32 17.90
C ASP A 115 16.42 11.53 17.32
N GLN A 116 16.58 11.59 15.99
CA GLN A 116 17.19 12.74 15.31
C GLN A 116 16.37 14.03 15.51
N LEU A 117 15.05 13.94 15.38
CA LEU A 117 14.17 15.07 15.56
C LEU A 117 14.25 15.65 16.98
N ALA A 118 14.34 14.80 18.01
CA ALA A 118 14.47 15.23 19.39
C ALA A 118 15.78 16.00 19.63
N VAL A 119 16.88 15.56 19.01
CA VAL A 119 18.18 16.26 19.08
C VAL A 119 18.10 17.62 18.38
N VAL A 120 17.53 17.69 17.17
CA VAL A 120 17.38 18.97 16.45
C VAL A 120 16.43 19.91 17.19
N ALA A 121 15.33 19.40 17.73
CA ALA A 121 14.36 20.19 18.48
C ALA A 121 14.95 20.77 19.77
N THR A 122 15.76 20.00 20.51
CA THR A 122 16.43 20.47 21.72
C THR A 122 17.52 21.50 21.44
N GLN A 123 18.29 21.33 20.36
CA GLN A 123 19.27 22.34 19.91
C GLN A 123 18.58 23.65 19.48
N ARG A 124 17.40 23.55 18.86
CA ARG A 124 16.65 24.72 18.39
C ARG A 124 15.88 25.43 19.50
N SER A 125 15.27 24.71 20.44
CA SER A 125 14.61 25.34 21.60
C SER A 125 15.60 26.08 22.52
N ALA A 126 16.85 25.62 22.58
CA ALA A 126 17.93 26.36 23.23
C ALA A 126 18.29 27.68 22.52
N ARG A 127 18.04 27.79 21.21
CA ARG A 127 18.31 28.99 20.38
C ARG A 127 17.11 29.95 20.25
N GLU A 128 15.89 29.44 20.10
CA GLU A 128 14.68 30.23 19.81
C GLU A 128 13.62 30.01 20.91
N HIS A 129 13.54 30.93 21.88
CA HIS A 129 12.75 30.83 23.13
C HIS A 129 11.20 30.74 23.00
N ALA A 130 10.60 30.45 21.84
CA ALA A 130 9.17 30.18 21.75
C ALA A 130 8.77 29.53 20.41
N ARG A 131 7.78 28.62 20.45
CA ARG A 131 7.04 27.95 19.34
C ARG A 131 7.46 26.52 18.92
N SER A 132 8.35 25.83 19.64
CA SER A 132 8.81 24.48 19.22
C SER A 132 7.80 23.33 19.38
N GLY A 133 6.88 23.41 20.35
CA GLY A 133 6.04 22.26 20.77
C GLY A 133 4.95 21.83 19.77
N GLN A 134 4.30 22.76 19.08
CA GLN A 134 3.21 22.44 18.14
C GLN A 134 3.72 21.91 16.79
N THR A 135 4.90 22.37 16.36
CA THR A 135 5.55 21.94 15.12
C THR A 135 6.15 20.53 15.26
N ALA A 136 6.73 20.21 16.42
CA ALA A 136 7.28 18.87 16.69
C ALA A 136 6.21 17.75 16.66
N GLY A 137 5.00 18.02 17.15
CA GLY A 137 3.89 17.06 17.13
C GLY A 137 3.33 16.77 15.74
N ILE A 138 3.31 17.76 14.84
CA ILE A 138 2.88 17.58 13.45
C ILE A 138 3.90 16.72 12.68
N ILE A 139 5.20 16.96 12.89
CA ILE A 139 6.28 16.20 12.27
C ILE A 139 6.30 14.74 12.74
N GLY A 140 5.96 14.48 14.00
CA GLY A 140 5.83 13.11 14.52
C GLY A 140 4.85 12.26 13.70
N ASN A 141 3.67 12.80 13.37
CA ASN A 141 2.70 12.11 12.52
C ASN A 141 3.20 11.92 11.09
N GLU A 142 3.93 12.90 10.54
CA GLU A 142 4.50 12.80 9.18
C GLU A 142 5.58 11.71 9.10
N ILE A 143 6.41 11.56 10.15
CA ILE A 143 7.42 10.51 10.27
C ILE A 143 6.77 9.13 10.30
N ASP A 144 5.67 8.96 11.03
CA ASP A 144 4.97 7.66 11.12
C ASP A 144 4.49 7.19 9.75
N TYR A 145 3.93 8.11 8.94
CA TYR A 145 3.54 7.79 7.56
C TYR A 145 4.73 7.42 6.67
N VAL A 146 5.85 8.12 6.79
CA VAL A 146 7.06 7.83 6.00
C VAL A 146 7.67 6.49 6.41
N GLY A 147 7.79 6.21 7.70
CA GLY A 147 8.34 4.95 8.19
C GLY A 147 7.45 3.75 7.88
N ALA A 148 6.13 3.89 8.00
CA ALA A 148 5.16 2.87 7.59
C ALA A 148 5.33 2.52 6.10
N PHE A 149 5.45 3.53 5.24
CA PHE A 149 5.71 3.31 3.82
C PHE A 149 7.05 2.61 3.60
N VAL A 150 8.15 3.08 4.20
CA VAL A 150 9.48 2.46 4.05
C VAL A 150 9.47 0.96 4.40
N GLY A 151 8.73 0.56 5.42
CA GLY A 151 8.59 -0.84 5.83
C GLY A 151 7.88 -1.72 4.80
N THR A 152 6.85 -1.22 4.11
CA THR A 152 6.01 -2.03 3.19
C THR A 152 6.39 -1.89 1.71
N SER A 153 6.92 -0.74 1.31
CA SER A 153 7.00 -0.26 -0.08
C SER A 153 7.44 -1.31 -1.12
N ILE A 154 8.72 -1.69 -1.07
CA ILE A 154 9.34 -2.46 -2.15
C ILE A 154 8.84 -3.90 -2.08
N SER A 155 8.68 -4.42 -0.88
CA SER A 155 8.21 -5.78 -0.65
C SER A 155 6.78 -6.00 -1.13
N GLU A 156 5.88 -5.05 -0.93
CA GLU A 156 4.48 -5.18 -1.35
C GLU A 156 4.36 -5.22 -2.88
N CYS A 157 5.12 -4.36 -3.57
CA CYS A 157 5.24 -4.41 -5.02
C CYS A 157 5.84 -5.74 -5.50
N VAL A 158 6.91 -6.22 -4.86
CA VAL A 158 7.57 -7.50 -5.18
C VAL A 158 6.62 -8.69 -4.96
N VAL A 159 5.90 -8.77 -3.83
CA VAL A 159 4.90 -9.82 -3.57
C VAL A 159 3.89 -9.84 -4.70
N ASN A 160 3.28 -8.69 -5.00
CA ASN A 160 2.18 -8.60 -5.94
C ASN A 160 2.59 -8.94 -7.37
N ILE A 161 3.73 -8.43 -7.82
CA ILE A 161 4.29 -8.79 -9.14
C ILE A 161 4.63 -10.28 -9.18
N THR A 162 5.23 -10.83 -8.12
CA THR A 162 5.59 -12.26 -8.06
C THR A 162 4.37 -13.15 -8.09
N ILE A 163 3.29 -12.81 -7.36
CA ILE A 163 2.02 -13.54 -7.40
C ILE A 163 1.46 -13.51 -8.82
N MET A 164 1.40 -12.32 -9.44
CA MET A 164 0.86 -12.19 -10.80
C MET A 164 1.63 -13.04 -11.81
N ILE A 165 2.97 -12.94 -11.82
CA ILE A 165 3.83 -13.73 -12.70
C ILE A 165 3.63 -15.22 -12.43
N SER A 166 3.67 -15.64 -11.16
CA SER A 166 3.56 -17.07 -10.79
C SER A 166 2.23 -17.67 -11.23
N VAL A 167 1.12 -16.96 -10.99
CA VAL A 167 -0.23 -17.42 -11.38
C VAL A 167 -0.37 -17.47 -12.90
N ILE A 168 0.06 -16.41 -13.61
CA ILE A 168 0.00 -16.38 -15.09
C ILE A 168 0.86 -17.50 -15.69
N SER A 169 2.11 -17.65 -15.23
CA SER A 169 3.01 -18.71 -15.69
C SER A 169 2.42 -20.10 -15.46
N TYR A 170 1.80 -20.34 -14.30
CA TYR A 170 1.15 -21.61 -14.02
C TYR A 170 -0.06 -21.87 -14.92
N MET A 171 -0.91 -20.87 -15.16
CA MET A 171 -2.06 -21.02 -16.05
C MET A 171 -1.62 -21.33 -17.48
N ILE A 172 -0.58 -20.65 -17.98
CA ILE A 172 0.00 -20.95 -19.29
C ILE A 172 0.56 -22.38 -19.32
N TYR A 173 1.27 -22.81 -18.27
CA TYR A 173 1.81 -24.17 -18.18
C TYR A 173 0.71 -25.24 -18.18
N MET A 174 -0.41 -25.00 -17.49
CA MET A 174 -1.50 -25.96 -17.40
C MET A 174 -2.22 -26.18 -18.73
N GLN A 175 -2.73 -25.11 -19.32
CA GLN A 175 -3.52 -25.18 -20.52
C GLN A 175 -3.43 -23.85 -21.29
N PRO A 176 -2.47 -23.71 -22.22
CA PRO A 176 -2.22 -22.47 -22.95
C PRO A 176 -3.47 -21.95 -23.68
N VAL A 177 -4.33 -22.83 -24.19
CA VAL A 177 -5.55 -22.45 -24.91
C VAL A 177 -6.54 -21.74 -23.99
N ILE A 178 -6.81 -22.29 -22.80
CA ILE A 178 -7.70 -21.66 -21.82
C ILE A 178 -7.07 -20.35 -21.34
N ALA A 179 -5.76 -20.36 -21.07
CA ALA A 179 -5.02 -19.18 -20.60
C ALA A 179 -5.05 -18.03 -21.61
N LEU A 180 -4.90 -18.31 -22.90
CA LEU A 180 -4.96 -17.30 -23.95
C LEU A 180 -6.37 -16.72 -24.07
N VAL A 181 -7.40 -17.56 -24.23
CA VAL A 181 -8.77 -17.07 -24.46
C VAL A 181 -9.31 -16.31 -23.26
N SER A 182 -9.10 -16.84 -22.05
CA SER A 182 -9.48 -16.14 -20.83
C SER A 182 -8.58 -14.95 -20.54
N GLY A 183 -7.29 -15.00 -20.86
CA GLY A 183 -6.35 -13.89 -20.68
C GLY A 183 -6.68 -12.67 -21.52
N VAL A 184 -7.28 -12.85 -22.71
CA VAL A 184 -7.81 -11.73 -23.52
C VAL A 184 -8.85 -10.92 -22.74
N SER A 185 -9.62 -11.54 -21.83
CA SER A 185 -10.58 -10.80 -20.98
C SER A 185 -9.91 -9.87 -19.96
N LEU A 186 -8.63 -10.08 -19.66
CA LEU A 186 -7.84 -9.22 -18.76
C LEU A 186 -7.24 -8.01 -19.48
N LEU A 187 -7.09 -8.05 -20.81
CA LEU A 187 -6.50 -6.93 -21.57
C LEU A 187 -7.27 -5.61 -21.38
N PRO A 188 -8.62 -5.57 -21.49
CA PRO A 188 -9.38 -4.36 -21.21
C PRO A 188 -9.12 -3.82 -19.80
N GLN A 189 -8.96 -4.72 -18.82
CA GLN A 189 -8.70 -4.35 -17.43
C GLN A 189 -7.38 -3.58 -17.29
N ILE A 190 -6.31 -4.08 -17.91
CA ILE A 190 -4.97 -3.47 -17.84
C ILE A 190 -4.99 -2.11 -18.55
N LEU A 191 -5.58 -2.04 -19.74
CA LEU A 191 -5.66 -0.80 -20.52
C LEU A 191 -6.48 0.27 -19.79
N LEU A 192 -7.63 -0.11 -19.22
CA LEU A 192 -8.51 0.80 -18.49
C LEU A 192 -7.84 1.29 -17.19
N ALA A 193 -7.11 0.42 -16.48
CA ALA A 193 -6.31 0.82 -15.34
C ALA A 193 -5.22 1.84 -15.73
N LEU A 194 -4.44 1.58 -16.78
CA LEU A 194 -3.38 2.48 -17.26
C LEU A 194 -3.93 3.84 -17.73
N TYR A 195 -5.09 3.84 -18.40
CA TYR A 195 -5.74 5.06 -18.87
C TYR A 195 -6.25 5.90 -17.69
N MET A 196 -7.02 5.30 -16.78
CA MET A 196 -7.64 6.00 -15.65
C MET A 196 -6.65 6.39 -14.56
N GLN A 197 -5.44 5.80 -14.54
CA GLN A 197 -4.42 6.13 -13.54
C GLN A 197 -4.01 7.60 -13.59
N LYS A 198 -3.96 8.22 -14.78
CA LYS A 198 -3.65 9.66 -14.92
C LYS A 198 -4.74 10.52 -14.27
N ASP A 199 -6.00 10.20 -14.52
CA ASP A 199 -7.14 10.95 -13.98
C ASP A 199 -7.25 10.81 -12.46
N LEU A 200 -7.03 9.60 -11.93
CA LEU A 200 -6.97 9.37 -10.49
C LEU A 200 -5.86 10.17 -9.83
N ASN A 201 -4.69 10.25 -10.46
CA ASN A 201 -3.55 11.02 -9.94
C ASN A 201 -3.84 12.53 -9.92
N THR A 202 -4.43 13.08 -10.99
CA THR A 202 -4.78 14.51 -11.02
C THR A 202 -5.82 14.86 -9.95
N LEU A 203 -6.79 13.98 -9.69
CA LEU A 203 -7.78 14.19 -8.62
C LEU A 203 -7.17 14.13 -7.23
N VAL A 204 -6.18 13.26 -7.00
CA VAL A 204 -5.43 13.21 -5.73
C VAL A 204 -4.61 14.49 -5.54
N GLU A 205 -3.88 14.92 -6.56
CA GLU A 205 -3.10 16.17 -6.52
C GLU A 205 -4.00 17.38 -6.25
N ARG A 206 -5.14 17.47 -6.95
CA ARG A 206 -6.15 18.51 -6.76
C ARG A 206 -6.75 18.47 -5.36
N GLN A 207 -7.03 17.28 -4.83
CA GLN A 207 -7.52 17.11 -3.46
C GLN A 207 -6.54 17.70 -2.44
N VAL A 208 -5.25 17.37 -2.56
CA VAL A 208 -4.19 17.87 -1.66
C VAL A 208 -4.10 19.40 -1.74
N ALA A 209 -4.12 19.97 -2.94
CA ALA A 209 -4.09 21.41 -3.15
C ALA A 209 -5.31 22.13 -2.54
N LEU A 210 -6.51 21.57 -2.70
CA LEU A 210 -7.74 22.12 -2.14
C LEU A 210 -7.76 22.08 -0.60
N VAL A 211 -7.30 20.99 0.01
CA VAL A 211 -7.19 20.86 1.47
C VAL A 211 -6.21 21.88 2.03
N ARG A 212 -5.05 22.08 1.39
CA ARG A 212 -4.09 23.13 1.77
C ARG A 212 -4.69 24.52 1.65
N LYS A 213 -5.41 24.81 0.57
CA LYS A 213 -6.11 26.08 0.38
C LYS A 213 -7.13 26.33 1.49
N LEU A 214 -7.88 25.30 1.90
CA LEU A 214 -8.81 25.40 3.02
C LEU A 214 -8.10 25.69 4.35
N GLY A 215 -6.96 25.04 4.62
CA GLY A 215 -6.14 25.30 5.81
C GLY A 215 -5.69 26.77 5.88
N ASN A 216 -5.15 27.31 4.77
CA ASN A 216 -4.76 28.72 4.69
C ASN A 216 -5.95 29.66 4.87
N GLN A 217 -7.12 29.32 4.31
CA GLN A 217 -8.35 30.09 4.49
C GLN A 217 -8.83 30.06 5.94
N ALA A 218 -8.73 28.94 6.64
CA ALA A 218 -9.13 28.80 8.04
C ALA A 218 -8.28 29.70 8.96
N VAL A 219 -6.94 29.66 8.81
CA VAL A 219 -6.00 30.53 9.54
C VAL A 219 -6.32 32.02 9.29
N ASN A 220 -6.60 32.40 8.05
CA ASN A 220 -6.90 33.78 7.66
C ASN A 220 -8.34 34.25 7.97
N SER A 221 -9.23 33.34 8.41
CA SER A 221 -10.65 33.62 8.70
C SER A 221 -10.92 33.97 10.16
N PHE A 222 -9.97 33.70 11.08
CA PHE A 222 -10.08 34.12 12.49
C PHE A 222 -9.99 35.64 12.69
N ALA A 223 -9.69 36.42 11.63
CA ALA A 223 -9.50 37.87 11.67
C ALA A 223 -10.68 38.71 11.08
N SER A 224 -11.91 38.18 11.00
CA SER A 224 -13.15 38.87 10.54
C SER A 224 -13.50 38.80 9.03
N HIS A 225 -14.82 38.92 8.80
CA HIS A 225 -15.62 39.09 7.57
C HIS A 225 -16.32 37.87 6.91
N SER A 226 -17.64 38.02 6.70
CA SER A 226 -18.60 37.07 6.11
C SER A 226 -18.24 36.58 4.69
N THR A 227 -17.41 37.33 3.97
CA THR A 227 -16.92 37.00 2.62
C THR A 227 -15.85 35.91 2.64
N LYS A 228 -14.94 35.91 3.64
CA LYS A 228 -13.90 34.86 3.80
C LYS A 228 -14.53 33.51 4.17
N ARG A 229 -15.56 33.54 5.02
CA ARG A 229 -16.37 32.36 5.37
C ARG A 229 -17.06 31.74 4.14
N ARG A 230 -17.66 32.55 3.27
CA ARG A 230 -18.24 32.08 1.99
C ARG A 230 -17.19 31.47 1.06
N ALA A 231 -15.97 32.00 1.02
CA ALA A 231 -14.88 31.43 0.24
C ALA A 231 -14.45 30.04 0.77
N ALA A 232 -14.36 29.87 2.10
CA ALA A 232 -14.06 28.58 2.72
C ALA A 232 -15.15 27.54 2.43
N PHE A 233 -16.44 27.90 2.56
CA PHE A 233 -17.55 27.00 2.20
C PHE A 233 -17.54 26.58 0.73
N ARG A 234 -17.16 27.47 -0.19
CA ARG A 234 -16.97 27.10 -1.61
C ARG A 234 -15.83 26.10 -1.78
N THR A 235 -14.69 26.31 -1.13
CA THR A 235 -13.56 25.36 -1.15
C THR A 235 -13.97 23.99 -0.60
N ILE A 236 -14.71 23.94 0.52
CA ILE A 236 -15.24 22.69 1.10
C ILE A 236 -16.14 21.97 0.09
N ARG A 237 -17.03 22.69 -0.60
CA ARG A 237 -17.88 22.09 -1.64
C ARG A 237 -17.05 21.54 -2.81
N THR A 238 -16.01 22.24 -3.25
CA THR A 238 -15.10 21.73 -4.30
C THR A 238 -14.32 20.50 -3.84
N ILE A 239 -13.88 20.45 -2.57
CA ILE A 239 -13.25 19.28 -1.96
C ILE A 239 -14.21 18.08 -2.02
N PHE A 240 -15.47 18.28 -1.66
CA PHE A 240 -16.48 17.24 -1.71
C PHE A 240 -16.70 16.74 -3.15
N SER A 241 -16.93 17.64 -4.12
CA SER A 241 -17.13 17.25 -5.52
C SER A 241 -15.93 16.50 -6.10
N ASN A 242 -14.70 16.97 -5.85
CA ASN A 242 -13.47 16.28 -6.28
C ASN A 242 -13.36 14.88 -5.66
N ARG A 243 -13.75 14.74 -4.39
CA ARG A 243 -13.76 13.44 -3.69
C ARG A 243 -14.81 12.48 -4.25
N ILE A 244 -15.99 12.99 -4.62
CA ILE A 244 -17.04 12.18 -5.28
C ILE A 244 -16.59 11.73 -6.67
N GLU A 245 -16.01 12.63 -7.47
CA GLU A 245 -15.44 12.30 -8.78
C GLU A 245 -14.37 11.20 -8.67
N PHE A 246 -13.48 11.33 -7.67
CA PHE A 246 -12.50 10.30 -7.35
C PHE A 246 -13.15 8.96 -6.99
N TYR A 247 -14.20 8.96 -6.17
CA TYR A 247 -14.90 7.73 -5.82
C TYR A 247 -15.59 7.08 -7.02
N LEU A 248 -16.25 7.86 -7.87
CA LEU A 248 -16.89 7.35 -9.09
C LEU A 248 -15.87 6.70 -10.02
N LEU A 249 -14.72 7.34 -10.25
CA LEU A 249 -13.65 6.75 -11.08
C LEU A 249 -13.01 5.52 -10.42
N ARG A 250 -12.67 5.58 -9.12
CA ARG A 250 -12.00 4.47 -8.42
C ARG A 250 -12.91 3.24 -8.33
N PHE A 251 -14.16 3.42 -7.92
CA PHE A 251 -15.10 2.30 -7.81
C PHE A 251 -15.63 1.87 -9.17
N GLY A 252 -15.71 2.76 -10.15
CA GLY A 252 -15.95 2.41 -11.56
C GLY A 252 -14.86 1.47 -12.08
N LEU A 253 -13.59 1.86 -11.93
CA LEU A 253 -12.44 1.01 -12.26
C LEU A 253 -12.53 -0.35 -11.54
N LYS A 254 -12.68 -0.37 -10.22
CA LYS A 254 -12.79 -1.62 -9.44
C LYS A 254 -13.93 -2.51 -9.92
N THR A 255 -15.09 -1.92 -10.24
CA THR A 255 -16.26 -2.67 -10.72
C THR A 255 -15.99 -3.24 -12.12
N SER A 256 -15.40 -2.46 -13.03
CA SER A 256 -14.97 -2.92 -14.34
C SER A 256 -13.96 -4.07 -14.25
N MET A 257 -13.01 -4.00 -13.30
CA MET A 257 -12.08 -5.10 -13.02
C MET A 257 -12.82 -6.35 -12.56
N ASN A 258 -13.77 -6.23 -11.63
CA ASN A 258 -14.56 -7.38 -11.16
C ASN A 258 -15.40 -8.00 -12.29
N VAL A 259 -16.01 -7.20 -13.15
CA VAL A 259 -16.75 -7.68 -14.33
C VAL A 259 -15.81 -8.40 -15.30
N ALA A 260 -14.62 -7.86 -15.57
CA ALA A 260 -13.62 -8.50 -16.42
C ALA A 260 -13.18 -9.86 -15.85
N ASN A 261 -12.95 -9.97 -14.54
CA ASN A 261 -12.61 -11.24 -13.89
C ASN A 261 -13.77 -12.25 -13.94
N ALA A 262 -15.01 -11.80 -13.80
CA ALA A 262 -16.19 -12.65 -13.96
C ALA A 262 -16.33 -13.14 -15.41
N MET A 263 -16.08 -12.27 -16.41
CA MET A 263 -16.02 -12.64 -17.81
C MET A 263 -14.90 -13.64 -18.10
N GLY A 264 -13.71 -13.45 -17.53
CA GLY A 264 -12.59 -14.39 -17.63
C GLY A 264 -12.97 -15.77 -17.08
N SER A 265 -13.60 -15.81 -15.91
CA SER A 265 -14.11 -17.04 -15.30
C SER A 265 -15.19 -17.72 -16.17
N LEU A 266 -16.08 -16.94 -16.78
CA LEU A 266 -17.07 -17.44 -17.73
C LEU A 266 -16.41 -18.05 -18.97
N MET A 267 -15.39 -17.38 -19.54
CA MET A 267 -14.63 -17.90 -20.68
C MET A 267 -13.89 -19.19 -20.33
N VAL A 268 -13.30 -19.27 -19.13
CA VAL A 268 -12.72 -20.52 -18.60
C VAL A 268 -13.76 -21.62 -18.54
N LEU A 269 -14.97 -21.34 -18.07
CA LEU A 269 -16.04 -22.34 -17.96
C LEU A 269 -16.50 -22.83 -19.33
N ILE A 270 -16.71 -21.93 -20.30
CA ILE A 270 -17.17 -22.27 -21.65
C ILE A 270 -16.08 -23.04 -22.40
N VAL A 271 -14.88 -22.46 -22.52
CA VAL A 271 -13.78 -23.05 -23.31
C VAL A 271 -13.17 -24.24 -22.60
N GLY A 272 -12.93 -24.12 -21.30
CA GLY A 272 -12.45 -25.24 -20.47
C GLY A 272 -13.46 -26.37 -20.42
N GLY A 273 -14.74 -26.08 -20.25
CA GLY A 273 -15.82 -27.08 -20.30
C GLY A 273 -15.86 -27.82 -21.63
N TYR A 274 -15.75 -27.10 -22.75
CA TYR A 274 -15.64 -27.70 -24.07
C TYR A 274 -14.41 -28.62 -24.22
N LEU A 275 -13.26 -28.20 -23.68
CA LEU A 275 -12.04 -29.01 -23.67
C LEU A 275 -12.16 -30.26 -22.79
N VAL A 276 -12.87 -30.17 -21.65
CA VAL A 276 -13.15 -31.33 -20.79
C VAL A 276 -14.03 -32.34 -21.52
N ILE A 277 -15.09 -31.87 -22.20
CA ILE A 277 -15.97 -32.75 -22.98
C ILE A 277 -15.19 -33.48 -24.09
N ARG A 278 -14.17 -32.84 -24.68
CA ARG A 278 -13.27 -33.46 -25.67
C ARG A 278 -12.15 -34.31 -25.05
N GLY A 279 -12.08 -34.44 -23.73
CA GLY A 279 -11.03 -35.19 -23.03
C GLY A 279 -9.63 -34.55 -23.11
N GLN A 280 -9.54 -33.26 -23.45
CA GLN A 280 -8.27 -32.53 -23.59
C GLN A 280 -7.80 -31.85 -22.31
N THR A 281 -8.68 -31.75 -21.31
CA THR A 281 -8.37 -31.19 -19.99
C THR A 281 -9.29 -31.79 -18.93
N THR A 282 -9.06 -31.44 -17.66
CA THR A 282 -9.80 -31.97 -16.50
C THR A 282 -10.68 -30.90 -15.86
N ILE A 283 -11.68 -31.34 -15.08
CA ILE A 283 -12.56 -30.43 -14.31
C ILE A 283 -11.73 -29.64 -13.28
N GLY A 284 -10.75 -30.27 -12.64
CA GLY A 284 -9.89 -29.59 -11.69
C GLY A 284 -9.03 -28.51 -12.34
N THR A 285 -8.70 -28.63 -13.63
CA THR A 285 -8.05 -27.54 -14.38
C THR A 285 -8.97 -26.32 -14.46
N ILE A 286 -10.26 -26.49 -14.79
CA ILE A 286 -11.23 -25.39 -14.80
C ILE A 286 -11.29 -24.71 -13.42
N VAL A 287 -11.38 -25.50 -12.35
CA VAL A 287 -11.43 -25.00 -10.97
C VAL A 287 -10.16 -24.22 -10.59
N ALA A 288 -8.98 -24.73 -10.97
CA ALA A 288 -7.71 -24.04 -10.75
C ALA A 288 -7.63 -22.71 -11.51
N PHE A 289 -8.12 -22.66 -12.76
CA PHE A 289 -8.15 -21.43 -13.53
C PHE A 289 -9.07 -20.38 -12.90
N ILE A 290 -10.30 -20.75 -12.51
CA ILE A 290 -11.23 -19.81 -11.84
C ILE A 290 -10.59 -19.28 -10.55
N SER A 291 -9.97 -20.15 -9.76
CA SER A 291 -9.30 -19.77 -8.51
C SER A 291 -8.06 -18.89 -8.77
N GLY A 292 -7.32 -19.14 -9.84
CA GLY A 292 -6.19 -18.33 -10.29
C GLY A 292 -6.62 -16.91 -10.68
N PHE A 293 -7.72 -16.76 -11.42
CA PHE A 293 -8.28 -15.45 -11.78
C PHE A 293 -8.62 -14.60 -10.56
N GLN A 294 -9.31 -15.18 -9.57
CA GLN A 294 -9.65 -14.48 -8.34
C GLN A 294 -8.40 -13.97 -7.61
N ARG A 295 -7.32 -14.76 -7.63
CA ARG A 295 -6.02 -14.39 -7.04
C ARG A 295 -5.25 -13.33 -7.83
N LEU A 296 -5.56 -13.12 -9.11
CA LEU A 296 -4.97 -12.03 -9.93
C LEU A 296 -5.65 -10.68 -9.68
N SER A 297 -6.91 -10.69 -9.24
CA SER A 297 -7.66 -9.46 -8.96
C SER A 297 -7.09 -8.69 -7.77
N GLU A 298 -6.70 -9.38 -6.71
CA GLU A 298 -6.17 -8.79 -5.47
C GLU A 298 -4.88 -7.96 -5.71
N PRO A 299 -3.80 -8.53 -6.31
CA PRO A 299 -2.54 -7.82 -6.53
C PRO A 299 -2.67 -6.55 -7.37
N THR A 300 -3.59 -6.54 -8.33
CA THR A 300 -3.78 -5.38 -9.21
C THR A 300 -4.33 -4.19 -8.41
N GLY A 301 -5.20 -4.46 -7.44
CA GLY A 301 -5.70 -3.44 -6.51
C GLY A 301 -4.60 -2.93 -5.56
N GLU A 302 -3.80 -3.84 -5.00
CA GLU A 302 -2.69 -3.50 -4.11
C GLU A 302 -1.62 -2.63 -4.80
N LEU A 303 -1.31 -2.89 -6.08
CA LEU A 303 -0.39 -2.05 -6.87
C LEU A 303 -0.92 -0.64 -7.12
N LEU A 304 -2.24 -0.48 -7.27
CA LEU A 304 -2.86 0.85 -7.41
C LEU A 304 -2.77 1.63 -6.09
N ASP A 305 -3.01 0.96 -4.96
CA ASP A 305 -2.91 1.56 -3.64
C ASP A 305 -1.45 1.91 -3.28
N PHE A 306 -0.48 1.07 -3.67
CA PHE A 306 0.96 1.35 -3.52
C PHE A 306 1.37 2.70 -4.15
N TYR A 307 0.88 3.01 -5.36
CA TYR A 307 1.22 4.27 -6.02
C TYR A 307 0.71 5.49 -5.24
N ARG A 308 -0.49 5.39 -4.68
CA ARG A 308 -1.08 6.43 -3.84
C ARG A 308 -0.26 6.62 -2.57
N ASP A 309 0.07 5.52 -1.92
CA ASP A 309 0.81 5.54 -0.65
C ASP A 309 2.23 6.09 -0.87
N TYR A 310 2.85 5.78 -2.02
CA TYR A 310 4.11 6.39 -2.47
C TYR A 310 4.01 7.90 -2.66
N SER A 311 2.96 8.38 -3.34
CA SER A 311 2.75 9.81 -3.56
C SER A 311 2.55 10.55 -2.23
N GLN A 312 1.76 9.99 -1.32
CA GLN A 312 1.54 10.54 0.01
C GLN A 312 2.84 10.58 0.83
N ALA A 313 3.57 9.48 0.90
CA ALA A 313 4.83 9.41 1.65
C ALA A 313 5.89 10.36 1.08
N LYS A 314 5.98 10.51 -0.25
CA LYS A 314 6.87 11.49 -0.91
C LYS A 314 6.56 12.94 -0.53
N VAL A 315 5.28 13.28 -0.35
CA VAL A 315 4.86 14.62 0.07
C VAL A 315 5.23 14.87 1.53
N GLN A 316 4.97 13.91 2.43
CA GLN A 316 5.30 14.04 3.84
C GLN A 316 6.81 14.12 4.07
N PHE A 317 7.58 13.27 3.39
CA PHE A 317 9.04 13.30 3.46
C PHE A 317 9.62 14.68 3.09
N ARG A 318 9.04 15.36 2.10
CA ARG A 318 9.47 16.71 1.72
C ARG A 318 9.22 17.75 2.82
N MET A 319 8.09 17.64 3.53
CA MET A 319 7.77 18.56 4.64
C MET A 319 8.78 18.39 5.79
N ILE A 320 9.14 17.14 6.09
CA ILE A 320 10.12 16.85 7.13
C ILE A 320 11.50 17.43 6.76
N ILE A 321 11.98 17.23 5.53
CA ILE A 321 13.27 17.81 5.07
C ILE A 321 13.24 19.33 5.16
N GLN A 322 12.19 19.99 4.68
CA GLN A 322 12.08 21.46 4.74
C GLN A 322 12.14 22.00 6.16
N TRP A 323 11.58 21.26 7.12
CA TRP A 323 11.67 21.64 8.53
C TRP A 323 13.09 21.45 9.09
N VAL A 324 13.75 20.34 8.75
CA VAL A 324 15.14 20.05 9.20
C VAL A 324 16.12 21.09 8.63
N ASP A 325 15.95 21.48 7.36
CA ASP A 325 16.81 22.46 6.68
C ASP A 325 16.60 23.91 7.19
N GLY A 326 15.58 24.15 8.02
CA GLY A 326 15.27 25.46 8.57
C GLY A 326 14.63 26.44 7.58
N ASP A 327 14.34 25.98 6.35
CA ASP A 327 13.78 26.79 5.27
C ASP A 327 12.26 26.78 5.37
N HIS A 328 11.70 27.67 6.19
CA HIS A 328 10.28 27.93 6.16
C HIS A 328 9.94 28.71 4.88
N PRO A 329 9.00 28.27 4.03
CA PRO A 329 8.22 29.25 3.30
C PRO A 329 7.53 30.07 4.39
N ALA A 330 7.88 31.35 4.48
CA ALA A 330 7.37 32.28 5.46
C ALA A 330 5.89 32.00 5.76
N GLN A 331 5.62 31.42 6.94
CA GLN A 331 4.31 31.61 7.52
C GLN A 331 4.28 33.10 7.86
N THR A 332 3.58 33.88 7.03
CA THR A 332 3.17 35.25 7.33
C THR A 332 2.19 35.23 8.50
N GLY A 333 2.70 34.88 9.67
CA GLY A 333 2.10 35.10 10.98
C GLY A 333 2.94 36.18 11.65
N SER A 334 2.52 37.43 11.45
CA SER A 334 3.13 38.64 12.03
C SER A 334 3.46 38.41 13.52
N PRO A 335 4.62 38.87 14.03
CA PRO A 335 4.89 38.81 15.46
C PRO A 335 3.89 39.69 16.17
N ILE A 336 3.21 39.13 17.17
CA ILE A 336 2.51 39.91 18.19
C ILE A 336 3.60 40.70 18.89
N SER A 337 3.73 41.98 18.56
CA SER A 337 4.54 42.92 19.31
C SER A 337 3.93 43.05 20.71
N ALA A 338 4.51 42.36 21.67
CA ALA A 338 4.40 42.73 23.07
C ALA A 338 5.09 44.10 23.24
N GLY A 339 4.28 45.15 23.27
CA GLY A 339 4.69 46.52 23.52
C GLY A 339 3.65 47.20 24.38
N VAL A 340 3.52 46.76 25.63
CA VAL A 340 2.87 47.55 26.69
C VAL A 340 3.99 48.28 27.40
N SER A 341 4.17 49.57 27.10
CA SER A 341 4.91 50.50 27.96
C SER A 341 4.58 51.96 27.59
N GLY A 342 4.12 52.74 28.58
CA GLY A 342 3.95 54.21 28.56
C GLY A 342 2.53 54.69 28.21
N LEU A 343 1.64 55.02 29.16
CA LEU A 343 1.52 56.32 29.86
C LEU A 343 1.56 57.52 28.90
N THR A 344 0.39 58.02 28.48
CA THR A 344 -0.31 59.22 29.01
C THR A 344 -1.63 59.42 28.25
#